data_AF-A0AAI9PNK4-F1
#
_entry.id   AF-A0AAI9PNK4-F1
#
_cell.length_a   1.000
_cell.length_b   1.000
_cell.length_c   1.000
_cell.angle_alpha   90.00
_cell.angle_beta   90.00
_cell.angle_gamma   90.00
#
_symmetry.space_group_name_H-M   'P 1'
#
loop_
_entity.id
_entity.type
_entity.pdbx_description
1 polymer ?
#
loop_
_entity_poly.entity_id
_entity_poly.type
_entity_poly.pdbx_seq_one_letter_code
_entity_poly.pdbx_strand_id
1 'polypeptide(L)'
;MKPVTLIGAPTDVGASIRGASMGPEALRVADIAGALVRNGLDVTDLGNLVGPGNPNLPPTDGVRHLPEVVAWNRLVMDATYQALAAGQLPLLMGGDHCLAIGSVNAAARYCREQGKKLLVLWLDAHADANTGITSPTGNTHGMPVACLCGDGPAPLVSLGGVTPATSPQNIRQIGIRSVDAEEKKRLRELGLTVYDMRYIDENGMRATMEQALAGIDADTHLHVSFDVDFLDSQIAPGVGTAVRGGPTYREAHLALEMIEDTGALGSIDVVELNPARDVHNQTAELVVELLESLFGKSTLLR
;
A
#
# COMPACT_ATOMS: atom_id res chain seq x y z
N MET A 1 13.97 17.74 -3.54
CA MET A 1 13.03 16.61 -3.43
C MET A 1 12.03 16.69 -4.59
N LYS A 2 11.46 15.57 -5.03
CA LYS A 2 10.42 15.58 -6.08
C LYS A 2 9.13 16.21 -5.50
N PRO A 3 8.36 16.98 -6.29
CA PRO A 3 7.03 17.41 -5.86
C PRO A 3 6.15 16.19 -5.56
N VAL A 4 5.30 16.28 -4.54
CA VAL A 4 4.37 15.23 -4.13
C VAL A 4 2.98 15.56 -4.65
N THR A 5 2.33 14.57 -5.25
CA THR A 5 0.94 14.68 -5.70
C THR A 5 0.06 13.77 -4.86
N LEU A 6 -0.88 14.35 -4.10
CA LEU A 6 -1.87 13.59 -3.36
C LEU A 6 -3.00 13.17 -4.28
N ILE A 7 -3.36 11.90 -4.26
CA ILE A 7 -4.43 11.31 -5.07
C ILE A 7 -5.38 10.58 -4.13
N GLY A 8 -6.61 11.05 -3.98
CA GLY A 8 -7.62 10.36 -3.18
C GLY A 8 -8.37 9.30 -3.98
N ALA A 9 -8.51 8.08 -3.45
CA ALA A 9 -9.29 7.00 -4.05
C ALA A 9 -10.27 6.41 -3.01
N PRO A 10 -11.40 7.10 -2.73
CA PRO A 10 -12.30 6.76 -1.64
C PRO A 10 -13.20 5.56 -1.99
N THR A 11 -12.73 4.34 -1.76
CA THR A 11 -13.49 3.12 -2.05
C THR A 11 -13.39 2.05 -0.96
N ASP A 12 -14.43 1.24 -0.85
CA ASP A 12 -14.44 0.01 -0.05
C ASP A 12 -14.98 -1.17 -0.86
N VAL A 13 -14.90 -1.08 -2.21
CA VAL A 13 -15.43 -2.10 -3.14
C VAL A 13 -14.70 -3.44 -3.02
N GLY A 14 -13.42 -3.43 -2.67
CA GLY A 14 -12.62 -4.65 -2.56
C GLY A 14 -12.78 -5.35 -1.22
N ALA A 15 -13.35 -4.66 -0.23
CA ALA A 15 -13.62 -5.19 1.10
C ALA A 15 -15.11 -5.49 1.32
N SER A 16 -15.39 -6.31 2.33
CA SER A 16 -16.76 -6.50 2.85
C SER A 16 -17.10 -5.58 4.02
N ILE A 17 -16.09 -4.96 4.62
CA ILE A 17 -16.21 -4.00 5.71
C ILE A 17 -16.24 -2.60 5.11
N ARG A 18 -17.30 -1.84 5.39
CA ARG A 18 -17.42 -0.43 4.97
C ARG A 18 -16.53 0.49 5.79
N GLY A 19 -16.17 1.63 5.20
CA GLY A 19 -15.60 2.77 5.91
C GLY A 19 -14.19 3.17 5.50
N ALA A 20 -13.43 2.27 4.85
CA ALA A 20 -12.14 2.61 4.25
C ALA A 20 -12.26 3.72 3.19
N SER A 21 -13.42 3.83 2.54
CA SER A 21 -13.75 4.94 1.62
C SER A 21 -13.66 6.34 2.26
N MET A 22 -13.65 6.47 3.59
CA MET A 22 -13.47 7.75 4.29
C MET A 22 -11.99 8.07 4.59
N GLY A 23 -11.08 7.12 4.40
CA GLY A 23 -9.64 7.25 4.67
C GLY A 23 -9.01 8.50 4.03
N PRO A 24 -9.24 8.80 2.74
CA PRO A 24 -8.63 9.97 2.11
C PRO A 24 -9.02 11.29 2.78
N GLU A 25 -10.27 11.40 3.22
CA GLU A 25 -10.73 12.61 3.90
C GLU A 25 -10.18 12.70 5.33
N ALA A 26 -10.06 11.57 6.03
CA ALA A 26 -9.46 11.55 7.36
C ALA A 26 -7.98 12.00 7.36
N LEU A 27 -7.21 11.64 6.33
CA LEU A 27 -5.84 12.13 6.14
C LEU A 27 -5.82 13.64 5.84
N ARG A 28 -6.79 14.16 5.07
CA ARG A 28 -6.94 15.61 4.87
C ARG A 28 -7.31 16.35 6.15
N VAL A 29 -8.21 15.79 6.96
CA VAL A 29 -8.56 16.33 8.28
C VAL A 29 -7.35 16.35 9.23
N ALA A 30 -6.48 15.34 9.13
CA ALA A 30 -5.18 15.30 9.82
C ALA A 30 -4.10 16.22 9.20
N ASP A 31 -4.48 17.09 8.26
CA ASP A 31 -3.60 18.09 7.61
C ASP A 31 -2.38 17.48 6.90
N ILE A 32 -2.55 16.35 6.20
CA ILE A 32 -1.47 15.70 5.45
C ILE A 32 -0.73 16.66 4.51
N ALA A 33 -1.46 17.51 3.77
CA ALA A 33 -0.85 18.46 2.85
C ALA A 33 0.00 19.50 3.61
N GLY A 34 -0.52 20.08 4.69
CA GLY A 34 0.21 21.03 5.51
C GLY A 34 1.42 20.40 6.21
N ALA A 35 1.31 19.15 6.68
CA ALA A 35 2.41 18.40 7.29
C ALA A 35 3.57 18.21 6.31
N LEU A 36 3.28 17.76 5.09
CA LEU A 36 4.29 17.58 4.04
C LEU A 36 4.91 18.92 3.61
N VAL A 37 4.12 19.99 3.50
CA VAL A 37 4.62 21.34 3.21
C VAL A 37 5.53 21.85 4.32
N ARG A 38 5.22 21.58 5.59
CA ARG A 38 6.08 21.94 6.74
C ARG A 38 7.44 21.25 6.69
N ASN A 39 7.52 20.07 6.06
CA ASN A 39 8.80 19.37 5.79
C ASN A 39 9.50 19.84 4.51
N GLY A 40 9.04 20.93 3.89
CA GLY A 40 9.69 21.54 2.73
C GLY A 40 9.38 20.87 1.39
N LEU A 41 8.32 20.06 1.32
CA LEU A 41 7.84 19.49 0.07
C LEU A 41 6.93 20.46 -0.69
N ASP A 42 7.02 20.41 -2.01
CA ASP A 42 6.02 21.00 -2.91
C ASP A 42 4.87 20.00 -3.08
N VAL A 43 3.66 20.34 -2.64
CA VAL A 43 2.52 19.43 -2.54
C VAL A 43 1.36 19.94 -3.37
N THR A 44 0.84 19.09 -4.25
CA THR A 44 -0.41 19.33 -4.99
C THR A 44 -1.43 18.25 -4.62
N ASP A 45 -2.61 18.64 -4.14
CA ASP A 45 -3.73 17.72 -3.91
C ASP A 45 -4.67 17.72 -5.12
N LEU A 46 -4.81 16.59 -5.81
CA LEU A 46 -5.70 16.44 -6.96
C LEU A 46 -7.16 16.17 -6.56
N GLY A 47 -7.45 16.10 -5.27
CA GLY A 47 -8.76 15.74 -4.75
C GLY A 47 -9.01 14.23 -4.83
N ASN A 48 -10.28 13.85 -4.92
CA ASN A 48 -10.69 12.46 -5.02
C ASN A 48 -11.00 12.09 -6.47
N LEU A 49 -10.51 10.93 -6.89
CA LEU A 49 -11.00 10.21 -8.05
C LEU A 49 -12.47 9.82 -7.84
N VAL A 50 -13.23 9.77 -8.92
CA VAL A 50 -14.65 9.43 -8.91
C VAL A 50 -14.84 8.07 -9.60
N GLY A 51 -15.06 7.03 -8.80
CA GLY A 51 -15.33 5.68 -9.26
C GLY A 51 -16.70 5.16 -8.83
N PRO A 52 -17.04 3.91 -9.20
CA PRO A 52 -18.31 3.30 -8.84
C PRO A 52 -18.44 3.06 -7.33
N GLY A 53 -19.65 3.17 -6.80
CA GLY A 53 -19.94 2.83 -5.41
C GLY A 53 -19.90 1.32 -5.16
N ASN A 54 -19.64 0.91 -3.91
CA ASN A 54 -19.69 -0.50 -3.51
C ASN A 54 -21.13 -1.03 -3.54
N PRO A 55 -21.42 -2.04 -4.38
CA PRO A 55 -22.78 -2.52 -4.62
C PRO A 55 -23.28 -3.47 -3.51
N ASN A 56 -22.40 -3.86 -2.58
CA ASN A 56 -22.70 -4.71 -1.43
C ASN A 56 -23.34 -6.06 -1.82
N LEU A 57 -22.73 -6.74 -2.79
CA LEU A 57 -23.18 -8.01 -3.33
C LEU A 57 -22.27 -9.17 -2.88
N PRO A 58 -22.79 -10.41 -2.80
CA PRO A 58 -21.96 -11.59 -2.58
C PRO A 58 -20.94 -11.81 -3.72
N PRO A 59 -19.86 -12.59 -3.48
CA PRO A 59 -18.91 -12.91 -4.54
C PRO A 59 -19.59 -13.71 -5.66
N THR A 60 -19.16 -13.44 -6.89
CA THR A 60 -19.49 -14.24 -8.08
C THR A 60 -18.19 -14.90 -8.54
N ASP A 61 -18.21 -16.21 -8.74
CA ASP A 61 -17.02 -17.00 -9.10
C ASP A 61 -15.81 -16.75 -8.17
N GLY A 62 -16.11 -16.64 -6.87
CA GLY A 62 -15.10 -16.47 -5.82
C GLY A 62 -14.57 -15.04 -5.66
N VAL A 63 -15.13 -14.05 -6.37
CA VAL A 63 -14.64 -12.67 -6.36
C VAL A 63 -15.78 -11.67 -6.18
N ARG A 64 -15.62 -10.69 -5.28
CA ARG A 64 -16.57 -9.59 -5.09
C ARG A 64 -16.31 -8.45 -6.06
N HIS A 65 -17.39 -7.88 -6.57
CA HIS A 65 -17.43 -6.55 -7.20
C HIS A 65 -16.38 -6.35 -8.31
N LEU A 66 -16.08 -7.41 -9.09
CA LEU A 66 -15.00 -7.38 -10.07
C LEU A 66 -15.10 -6.18 -11.05
N PRO A 67 -16.27 -5.85 -11.64
CA PRO A 67 -16.39 -4.69 -12.51
C PRO A 67 -16.01 -3.37 -11.82
N GLU A 68 -16.44 -3.17 -10.57
CA GLU A 68 -16.15 -1.98 -9.78
C GLU A 68 -14.68 -1.89 -9.39
N VAL A 69 -14.08 -3.01 -8.96
CA VAL A 69 -12.66 -3.13 -8.62
C VAL A 69 -11.80 -2.81 -9.85
N VAL A 70 -12.15 -3.31 -11.04
CA VAL A 70 -11.46 -2.99 -12.29
C VAL A 70 -11.56 -1.50 -12.61
N ALA A 71 -12.74 -0.91 -12.47
CA ALA A 71 -12.94 0.51 -12.76
C ALA A 71 -12.08 1.40 -11.83
N TRP A 72 -12.08 1.12 -10.53
CA TRP A 72 -11.24 1.84 -9.56
C TRP A 72 -9.75 1.71 -9.87
N ASN A 73 -9.29 0.49 -10.15
CA ASN A 73 -7.88 0.26 -10.44
C ASN A 73 -7.42 0.90 -11.76
N ARG A 74 -8.30 1.04 -12.77
CA ARG A 74 -8.00 1.85 -13.96
C ARG A 74 -7.80 3.32 -13.61
N LEU A 75 -8.73 3.90 -12.83
CA LEU A 75 -8.65 5.30 -12.40
C LEU A 75 -7.36 5.57 -11.61
N VAL A 76 -7.03 4.70 -10.66
CA VAL A 76 -5.78 4.80 -9.88
C VAL A 76 -4.56 4.63 -10.77
N MET A 77 -4.55 3.63 -11.66
CA MET A 77 -3.42 3.43 -12.58
C MET A 77 -3.16 4.66 -13.44
N ASP A 78 -4.21 5.25 -14.02
CA ASP A 78 -4.09 6.43 -14.89
C ASP A 78 -3.57 7.64 -14.12
N ALA A 79 -4.14 7.94 -12.94
CA ALA A 79 -3.74 9.07 -12.11
C ALA A 79 -2.30 8.94 -11.59
N THR A 80 -1.94 7.75 -11.07
CA THR A 80 -0.59 7.47 -10.57
C THR A 80 0.44 7.56 -11.71
N TYR A 81 0.13 7.01 -12.90
CA TYR A 81 1.03 7.09 -14.04
C TYR A 81 1.21 8.53 -14.54
N GLN A 82 0.14 9.33 -14.57
CA GLN A 82 0.21 10.75 -14.94
C GLN A 82 1.13 11.55 -14.02
N ALA A 83 1.03 11.36 -12.70
CA ALA A 83 1.92 12.00 -11.73
C ALA A 83 3.38 11.58 -11.95
N LEU A 84 3.64 10.27 -12.13
CA LEU A 84 4.98 9.75 -12.41
C LEU A 84 5.57 10.34 -13.70
N ALA A 85 4.78 10.38 -14.78
CA ALA A 85 5.18 10.94 -16.06
C ALA A 85 5.47 12.46 -15.99
N ALA A 86 4.84 13.17 -15.06
CA ALA A 86 5.12 14.57 -14.75
C ALA A 86 6.35 14.77 -13.83
N GLY A 87 7.06 13.70 -13.45
CA GLY A 87 8.21 13.76 -12.56
C GLY A 87 7.86 13.97 -11.09
N GLN A 88 6.59 13.73 -10.72
CA GLN A 88 6.07 13.89 -9.37
C GLN A 88 6.03 12.54 -8.65
N LEU A 89 6.09 12.57 -7.33
CA LEU A 89 5.89 11.39 -6.48
C LEU A 89 4.39 11.29 -6.14
N PRO A 90 3.66 10.29 -6.67
CA PRO A 90 2.28 10.06 -6.27
C PRO A 90 2.23 9.47 -4.86
N LEU A 91 1.40 10.08 -4.02
CA LEU A 91 0.96 9.57 -2.74
C LEU A 91 -0.54 9.27 -2.87
N LEU A 92 -0.87 7.99 -3.01
CA LEU A 92 -2.25 7.53 -3.06
C LEU A 92 -2.80 7.47 -1.64
N MET A 93 -3.79 8.31 -1.37
CA MET A 93 -4.64 8.21 -0.19
C MET A 93 -5.80 7.29 -0.58
N GLY A 94 -5.69 6.02 -0.20
CA GLY A 94 -6.60 4.98 -0.66
C GLY A 94 -7.79 4.77 0.26
N GLY A 95 -8.64 3.85 -0.18
CA GLY A 95 -9.55 3.11 0.67
C GLY A 95 -9.01 1.70 0.87
N ASP A 96 -9.73 0.67 0.44
CA ASP A 96 -9.24 -0.71 0.59
C ASP A 96 -7.99 -1.04 -0.26
N HIS A 97 -7.24 -2.07 0.15
CA HIS A 97 -5.92 -2.42 -0.43
C HIS A 97 -5.99 -2.98 -1.87
N CYS A 98 -7.19 -3.23 -2.44
CA CYS A 98 -7.27 -3.70 -3.82
C CYS A 98 -6.75 -2.67 -4.84
N LEU A 99 -6.66 -1.40 -4.43
CA LEU A 99 -6.16 -0.28 -5.24
C LEU A 99 -4.67 -0.42 -5.60
N ALA A 100 -3.90 -1.20 -4.84
CA ALA A 100 -2.50 -1.47 -5.12
C ALA A 100 -2.29 -2.15 -6.49
N ILE A 101 -3.32 -2.82 -7.04
CA ILE A 101 -3.27 -3.38 -8.39
C ILE A 101 -3.04 -2.24 -9.40
N GLY A 102 -3.75 -1.12 -9.28
CA GLY A 102 -3.65 0.02 -10.17
C GLY A 102 -2.35 0.80 -10.00
N SER A 103 -2.00 1.15 -8.76
CA SER A 103 -0.82 1.97 -8.43
C SER A 103 0.49 1.25 -8.79
N VAL A 104 0.61 -0.05 -8.47
CA VAL A 104 1.81 -0.83 -8.80
C VAL A 104 1.89 -1.11 -10.30
N ASN A 105 0.76 -1.32 -11.01
CA ASN A 105 0.79 -1.40 -12.48
C ASN A 105 1.29 -0.11 -13.12
N ALA A 106 0.90 1.06 -12.58
CA ALA A 106 1.39 2.36 -13.04
C ALA A 106 2.90 2.51 -12.81
N ALA A 107 3.38 2.18 -11.60
CA ALA A 107 4.80 2.20 -11.28
C ALA A 107 5.60 1.23 -12.16
N ALA A 108 5.10 0.01 -12.37
CA ALA A 108 5.73 -1.00 -13.21
C ALA A 108 5.82 -0.56 -14.68
N ARG A 109 4.75 0.04 -15.21
CA ARG A 109 4.76 0.63 -16.56
C ARG A 109 5.81 1.73 -16.66
N TYR A 110 5.79 2.69 -15.74
CA TYR A 110 6.75 3.79 -15.71
C TYR A 110 8.20 3.26 -15.64
N CYS A 111 8.48 2.29 -14.77
CA CYS A 111 9.80 1.71 -14.65
C CYS A 111 10.29 1.06 -15.95
N ARG A 112 9.43 0.31 -16.65
CA ARG A 112 9.78 -0.28 -17.96
C ARG A 112 10.12 0.80 -19.00
N GLU A 113 9.34 1.87 -19.06
CA GLU A 113 9.56 2.97 -20.00
C GLU A 113 10.84 3.77 -19.69
N GLN A 114 11.19 3.91 -18.42
CA GLN A 114 12.38 4.63 -17.96
C GLN A 114 13.63 3.74 -17.79
N GLY A 115 13.53 2.43 -18.03
CA GLY A 115 14.63 1.48 -17.82
C GLY A 115 15.02 1.29 -16.35
N LYS A 116 14.09 1.50 -15.41
CA LYS A 116 14.32 1.37 -13.97
C LYS A 116 13.93 0.00 -13.44
N LYS A 117 14.54 -0.40 -12.32
CA LYS A 117 14.13 -1.57 -11.53
C LYS A 117 12.98 -1.17 -10.61
N LEU A 118 11.89 -1.92 -10.60
CA LEU A 118 10.83 -1.75 -9.61
C LEU A 118 11.08 -2.68 -8.43
N LEU A 119 11.05 -2.12 -7.22
CA LEU A 119 10.93 -2.87 -5.97
C LEU A 119 9.67 -2.39 -5.23
N VAL A 120 8.88 -3.33 -4.73
CA VAL A 120 7.68 -3.08 -3.94
C VAL A 120 7.94 -3.51 -2.50
N LEU A 121 7.83 -2.56 -1.57
CA LEU A 121 7.79 -2.84 -0.15
C LEU A 121 6.34 -2.86 0.31
N TRP A 122 5.88 -4.00 0.80
CA TRP A 122 4.51 -4.23 1.23
C TRP A 122 4.46 -4.25 2.75
N LEU A 123 4.02 -3.16 3.37
CA LEU A 123 3.92 -3.01 4.82
C LEU A 123 2.48 -3.34 5.22
N ASP A 124 2.26 -4.47 5.86
CA ASP A 124 0.91 -5.02 6.05
C ASP A 124 0.88 -6.07 7.18
N ALA A 125 -0.29 -6.28 7.80
CA ALA A 125 -0.53 -7.46 8.65
C ALA A 125 -0.84 -8.72 7.83
N HIS A 126 -1.34 -8.55 6.61
CA HIS A 126 -1.86 -9.56 5.69
C HIS A 126 -0.95 -9.72 4.47
N ALA A 127 -0.94 -10.91 3.89
CA ALA A 127 -0.07 -11.19 2.76
C ALA A 127 -0.70 -10.85 1.40
N ASP A 128 -2.01 -10.61 1.38
CA ASP A 128 -2.77 -10.13 0.22
C ASP A 128 -2.55 -10.94 -1.07
N ALA A 129 -2.26 -12.22 -0.89
CA ALA A 129 -1.84 -13.14 -1.92
C ALA A 129 -2.92 -14.20 -2.20
N ASN A 130 -4.15 -14.01 -1.72
CA ASN A 130 -5.26 -14.90 -2.05
C ASN A 130 -5.69 -14.76 -3.53
N THR A 131 -6.43 -15.75 -4.02
CA THR A 131 -7.15 -15.70 -5.31
C THR A 131 -8.65 -15.90 -5.10
N GLY A 132 -9.42 -15.83 -6.18
CA GLY A 132 -10.83 -16.24 -6.16
C GLY A 132 -11.05 -17.71 -5.77
N ILE A 133 -10.01 -18.55 -5.78
CA ILE A 133 -10.09 -19.96 -5.35
C ILE A 133 -9.74 -20.11 -3.86
N THR A 134 -8.70 -19.41 -3.38
CA THR A 134 -8.20 -19.60 -2.01
C THR A 134 -8.88 -18.70 -0.99
N SER A 135 -9.44 -17.56 -1.43
CA SER A 135 -10.05 -16.59 -0.51
C SER A 135 -11.30 -17.17 0.16
N PRO A 136 -11.40 -17.11 1.50
CA PRO A 136 -12.60 -17.54 2.21
C PRO A 136 -13.77 -16.55 2.04
N THR A 137 -13.51 -15.32 1.61
CA THR A 137 -14.51 -14.23 1.57
C THR A 137 -14.84 -13.75 0.15
N GLY A 138 -13.93 -14.01 -0.79
CA GLY A 138 -13.92 -13.43 -2.13
C GLY A 138 -13.63 -11.92 -2.15
N ASN A 139 -13.20 -11.32 -1.04
CA ASN A 139 -12.85 -9.90 -1.00
C ASN A 139 -11.53 -9.68 -1.79
N THR A 140 -11.55 -8.79 -2.77
CA THR A 140 -10.38 -8.53 -3.64
C THR A 140 -9.28 -7.73 -2.97
N HIS A 141 -9.55 -7.04 -1.86
CA HIS A 141 -8.51 -6.36 -1.09
C HIS A 141 -7.45 -7.32 -0.54
N GLY A 142 -7.78 -8.60 -0.32
CA GLY A 142 -6.80 -9.63 0.05
C GLY A 142 -6.18 -10.39 -1.15
N MET A 143 -6.36 -9.91 -2.38
CA MET A 143 -5.83 -10.52 -3.61
C MET A 143 -4.79 -9.68 -4.43
N PRO A 144 -4.41 -8.44 -4.07
CA PRO A 144 -3.64 -7.59 -4.98
C PRO A 144 -2.25 -8.16 -5.29
N VAL A 145 -1.54 -8.75 -4.32
CA VAL A 145 -0.20 -9.35 -4.54
C VAL A 145 -0.30 -10.51 -5.54
N ALA A 146 -1.32 -11.35 -5.42
CA ALA A 146 -1.57 -12.43 -6.37
C ALA A 146 -1.83 -11.89 -7.79
N CYS A 147 -2.71 -10.88 -7.90
CA CYS A 147 -3.03 -10.26 -9.18
C CYS A 147 -1.80 -9.64 -9.85
N LEU A 148 -0.96 -8.95 -9.07
CA LEU A 148 0.28 -8.33 -9.54
C LEU A 148 1.30 -9.36 -10.04
N CYS A 149 1.32 -10.55 -9.42
CA CYS A 149 2.12 -11.70 -9.83
C CYS A 149 1.48 -12.51 -10.98
N GLY A 150 0.36 -12.04 -11.53
CA GLY A 150 -0.29 -12.64 -12.70
C GLY A 150 -1.29 -13.76 -12.39
N ASP A 151 -1.68 -13.95 -11.12
CA ASP A 151 -2.66 -14.97 -10.73
C ASP A 151 -3.89 -14.33 -10.08
N GLY A 152 -4.98 -14.29 -10.84
CA GLY A 152 -6.22 -13.65 -10.45
C GLY A 152 -7.16 -13.46 -11.65
N PRO A 153 -8.27 -12.72 -11.47
CA PRO A 153 -9.21 -12.44 -12.55
C PRO A 153 -8.53 -11.78 -13.76
N ALA A 154 -8.81 -12.29 -14.96
CA ALA A 154 -8.19 -11.81 -16.20
C ALA A 154 -8.21 -10.27 -16.36
N PRO A 155 -9.30 -9.55 -16.04
CA PRO A 155 -9.33 -8.09 -16.13
C PRO A 155 -8.38 -7.35 -15.18
N LEU A 156 -7.98 -7.97 -14.06
CA LEU A 156 -7.07 -7.37 -13.08
C LEU A 156 -5.60 -7.68 -13.40
N VAL A 157 -5.29 -8.93 -13.74
CA VAL A 157 -3.91 -9.33 -14.08
C VAL A 157 -3.40 -8.73 -15.39
N SER A 158 -4.32 -8.34 -16.29
CA SER A 158 -4.01 -7.71 -17.58
C SER A 158 -4.21 -6.19 -17.58
N LEU A 159 -4.53 -5.58 -16.42
CA LEU A 159 -4.87 -4.16 -16.29
C LEU A 159 -3.83 -3.24 -16.94
N GLY A 160 -2.53 -3.49 -16.68
CA GLY A 160 -1.43 -2.71 -17.20
C GLY A 160 -0.93 -3.10 -18.59
N GLY A 161 -1.62 -4.00 -19.29
CA GLY A 161 -1.25 -4.51 -20.62
C GLY A 161 -0.06 -5.48 -20.65
N VAL A 162 0.55 -5.75 -19.50
CA VAL A 162 1.65 -6.72 -19.32
C VAL A 162 1.32 -7.61 -18.13
N THR A 163 1.43 -8.92 -18.31
CA THR A 163 1.17 -9.92 -17.27
C THR A 163 2.37 -10.87 -17.16
N PRO A 164 2.93 -11.07 -15.95
CA PRO A 164 2.59 -10.40 -14.71
C PRO A 164 3.03 -8.92 -14.70
N ALA A 165 2.44 -8.10 -13.82
CA ALA A 165 2.80 -6.69 -13.69
C ALA A 165 4.19 -6.54 -13.06
N THR A 166 4.49 -7.39 -12.07
CA THR A 166 5.81 -7.55 -11.43
C THR A 166 6.03 -9.02 -11.03
N SER A 167 7.24 -9.39 -10.65
CA SER A 167 7.54 -10.74 -10.17
C SER A 167 7.56 -10.81 -8.63
N PRO A 168 7.32 -11.99 -8.03
CA PRO A 168 7.39 -12.16 -6.57
C PRO A 168 8.73 -11.71 -5.96
N GLN A 169 9.84 -11.83 -6.68
CA GLN A 169 11.17 -11.44 -6.19
C GLN A 169 11.32 -9.92 -6.02
N ASN A 170 10.44 -9.14 -6.67
CA ASN A 170 10.39 -7.69 -6.58
C ASN A 170 9.39 -7.22 -5.51
N ILE A 171 8.76 -8.13 -4.75
CA ILE A 171 7.85 -7.79 -3.65
C ILE A 171 8.46 -8.32 -2.35
N ARG A 172 8.62 -7.43 -1.37
CA ARG A 172 9.13 -7.76 -0.03
C ARG A 172 8.09 -7.34 1.00
N GLN A 173 7.59 -8.30 1.77
CA GLN A 173 6.53 -8.07 2.76
C GLN A 173 7.11 -7.92 4.16
N ILE A 174 6.58 -6.98 4.94
CA ILE A 174 7.02 -6.70 6.31
C ILE A 174 5.81 -6.57 7.22
N GLY A 175 5.85 -7.20 8.40
CA GLY A 175 4.82 -7.09 9.43
C GLY A 175 3.72 -8.16 9.35
N ILE A 176 3.87 -9.12 8.43
CA ILE A 176 2.91 -10.19 8.18
C ILE A 176 2.66 -10.99 9.46
N ARG A 177 1.39 -11.19 9.81
CA ARG A 177 0.98 -11.91 11.03
C ARG A 177 -0.41 -12.53 10.94
N SER A 178 -1.19 -12.21 9.91
CA SER A 178 -2.53 -12.74 9.66
C SER A 178 -2.58 -13.33 8.27
N VAL A 179 -2.41 -14.66 8.18
CA VAL A 179 -2.30 -15.37 6.91
C VAL A 179 -3.16 -16.62 6.97
N ASP A 180 -4.01 -16.79 5.96
CA ASP A 180 -4.87 -17.97 5.83
C ASP A 180 -4.04 -19.24 5.60
N ALA A 181 -4.59 -20.40 5.97
CA ALA A 181 -3.86 -21.67 5.88
C ALA A 181 -3.41 -22.02 4.45
N GLU A 182 -4.26 -21.75 3.45
CA GLU A 182 -3.93 -21.97 2.03
C GLU A 182 -2.98 -20.88 1.50
N GLU A 183 -3.12 -19.64 1.98
CA GLU A 183 -2.23 -18.54 1.63
C GLU A 183 -0.79 -18.81 2.10
N LYS A 184 -0.59 -19.41 3.28
CA LYS A 184 0.75 -19.84 3.75
C LYS A 184 1.47 -20.78 2.80
N LYS A 185 0.75 -21.73 2.19
CA LYS A 185 1.34 -22.66 1.20
C LYS A 185 1.74 -21.90 -0.05
N ARG A 186 0.85 -21.03 -0.50
CA ARG A 186 1.03 -20.20 -1.69
C ARG A 186 2.18 -19.21 -1.58
N LEU A 187 2.38 -18.57 -0.42
CA LEU A 187 3.54 -17.69 -0.19
C LEU A 187 4.87 -18.43 -0.42
N ARG A 188 4.94 -19.69 -0.01
CA ARG A 188 6.12 -20.54 -0.26
C ARG A 188 6.26 -20.91 -1.72
N GLU A 189 5.17 -21.20 -2.42
CA GLU A 189 5.16 -21.53 -3.85
C GLU A 189 5.55 -20.33 -4.72
N LEU A 190 5.07 -19.13 -4.39
CA LEU A 190 5.43 -17.88 -5.08
C LEU A 190 6.88 -17.46 -4.83
N GLY A 191 7.49 -17.93 -3.73
CA GLY A 191 8.84 -17.54 -3.33
C GLY A 191 8.92 -16.07 -2.92
N LEU A 192 7.87 -15.55 -2.30
CA LEU A 192 7.83 -14.18 -1.78
C LEU A 192 8.81 -14.03 -0.62
N THR A 193 9.48 -12.87 -0.55
CA THR A 193 10.32 -12.52 0.60
C THR A 193 9.43 -11.93 1.68
N VAL A 194 9.30 -12.62 2.82
CA VAL A 194 8.40 -12.23 3.91
C VAL A 194 9.19 -12.08 5.21
N TYR A 195 9.06 -10.92 5.83
CA TYR A 195 9.54 -10.62 7.17
C TYR A 195 8.32 -10.50 8.10
N ASP A 196 7.89 -11.64 8.65
CA ASP A 196 6.76 -11.69 9.57
C ASP A 196 7.09 -11.07 10.94
N MET A 197 6.10 -10.91 11.80
CA MET A 197 6.33 -10.32 13.12
C MET A 197 7.29 -11.13 13.99
N ARG A 198 7.35 -12.46 13.81
CA ARG A 198 8.34 -13.29 14.53
C ARG A 198 9.76 -12.94 14.08
N TYR A 199 9.97 -12.73 12.79
CA TYR A 199 11.26 -12.30 12.27
C TYR A 199 11.68 -10.96 12.88
N ILE A 200 10.75 -10.00 12.97
CA ILE A 200 10.98 -8.69 13.57
C ILE A 200 11.29 -8.84 15.08
N ASP A 201 10.56 -9.70 15.80
CA ASP A 201 10.84 -9.97 17.22
C ASP A 201 12.23 -10.55 17.45
N GLU A 202 12.69 -11.45 16.56
CA GLU A 202 13.98 -12.13 16.69
C GLU A 202 15.17 -11.28 16.24
N ASN A 203 14.99 -10.39 15.25
CA ASN A 203 16.10 -9.66 14.60
C ASN A 203 16.05 -8.14 14.79
N GLY A 204 14.89 -7.61 15.19
CA GLY A 204 14.60 -6.18 15.26
C GLY A 204 14.28 -5.55 13.89
N MET A 205 13.56 -4.43 13.93
CA MET A 205 13.17 -3.68 12.73
C MET A 205 14.36 -3.21 11.89
N ARG A 206 15.46 -2.77 12.52
CA ARG A 206 16.66 -2.29 11.80
C ARG A 206 17.24 -3.37 10.88
N ALA A 207 17.51 -4.56 11.41
CA ALA A 207 18.09 -5.65 10.63
C ALA A 207 17.13 -6.17 9.55
N THR A 208 15.82 -6.12 9.84
CA THR A 208 14.76 -6.44 8.88
C THR A 208 14.80 -5.49 7.69
N MET A 209 14.82 -4.18 7.94
CA MET A 209 14.85 -3.16 6.91
C MET A 209 16.17 -3.13 6.13
N GLU A 210 17.31 -3.39 6.75
CA GLU A 210 18.60 -3.54 6.04
C GLU A 210 18.53 -4.64 4.96
N GLN A 211 17.84 -5.75 5.26
CA GLN A 211 17.64 -6.83 4.28
C GLN A 211 16.54 -6.49 3.27
N ALA A 212 15.43 -5.91 3.74
CA ALA A 212 14.31 -5.56 2.88
C ALA A 212 14.63 -4.42 1.90
N LEU A 213 15.63 -3.60 2.19
CA LEU A 213 16.13 -2.53 1.30
C LEU A 213 17.43 -2.92 0.57
N ALA A 214 17.92 -4.14 0.76
CA ALA A 214 19.16 -4.59 0.11
C ALA A 214 19.04 -4.58 -1.42
N GLY A 215 20.08 -4.05 -2.09
CA GLY A 215 20.15 -3.99 -3.54
C GLY A 215 19.44 -2.79 -4.18
N ILE A 216 18.87 -1.87 -3.39
CA ILE A 216 18.38 -0.58 -3.89
C ILE A 216 19.58 0.28 -4.32
N ASP A 217 19.48 0.86 -5.51
CA ASP A 217 20.47 1.74 -6.12
C ASP A 217 19.78 2.96 -6.79
N ALA A 218 20.56 3.83 -7.44
CA ALA A 218 20.04 5.04 -8.10
C ALA A 218 19.05 4.75 -9.26
N ASP A 219 19.07 3.54 -9.82
CA ASP A 219 18.20 3.10 -10.91
C ASP A 219 16.98 2.32 -10.41
N THR A 220 16.80 2.27 -9.08
CA THR A 220 15.67 1.61 -8.44
C THR A 220 14.55 2.61 -8.17
N HIS A 221 13.33 2.22 -8.54
CA HIS A 221 12.09 2.86 -8.13
C HIS A 221 11.50 2.04 -7.00
N LEU A 222 11.50 2.60 -5.79
CA LEU A 222 10.84 1.98 -4.65
C LEU A 222 9.38 2.43 -4.60
N HIS A 223 8.46 1.48 -4.69
CA HIS A 223 7.05 1.67 -4.40
C HIS A 223 6.76 1.13 -2.99
N VAL A 224 6.18 1.93 -2.12
CA VAL A 224 5.75 1.50 -0.78
C VAL A 224 4.24 1.34 -0.78
N SER A 225 3.75 0.12 -0.58
CA SER A 225 2.32 -0.12 -0.32
C SER A 225 2.15 -0.21 1.19
N PHE A 226 1.66 0.85 1.81
CA PHE A 226 1.50 0.95 3.26
C PHE A 226 0.04 0.73 3.65
N ASP A 227 -0.28 -0.50 4.06
CA ASP A 227 -1.49 -0.80 4.78
C ASP A 227 -1.39 -0.26 6.21
N VAL A 228 -2.34 0.57 6.62
CA VAL A 228 -2.33 1.13 7.99
C VAL A 228 -2.45 0.02 9.04
N ASP A 229 -3.03 -1.13 8.71
CA ASP A 229 -3.13 -2.28 9.61
C ASP A 229 -1.78 -3.02 9.83
N PHE A 230 -0.73 -2.65 9.07
CA PHE A 230 0.65 -2.98 9.41
C PHE A 230 0.92 -2.70 10.89
N LEU A 231 0.51 -1.52 11.37
CA LEU A 231 0.72 -1.03 12.73
C LEU A 231 -0.06 -1.86 13.76
N ASP A 232 0.42 -1.86 15.01
CA ASP A 232 -0.35 -2.50 16.08
C ASP A 232 -1.71 -1.81 16.30
N SER A 233 -2.77 -2.61 16.41
CA SER A 233 -4.13 -2.15 16.67
C SER A 233 -4.31 -1.28 17.93
N GLN A 234 -3.38 -1.31 18.88
CA GLN A 234 -3.40 -0.45 20.07
C GLN A 234 -3.10 1.01 19.75
N ILE A 235 -2.30 1.27 18.71
CA ILE A 235 -1.94 2.63 18.28
C ILE A 235 -2.69 3.05 17.01
N ALA A 236 -3.13 2.07 16.20
CA ALA A 236 -3.83 2.29 14.94
C ALA A 236 -5.13 1.45 14.86
N PRO A 237 -6.15 1.69 15.73
CA PRO A 237 -7.39 0.91 15.69
C PRO A 237 -8.30 1.24 14.50
N GLY A 238 -8.09 2.39 13.84
CA GLY A 238 -8.89 2.88 12.75
C GLY A 238 -8.64 2.15 11.43
N VAL A 239 -8.84 0.84 11.40
CA VAL A 239 -8.63 -0.01 10.22
C VAL A 239 -9.74 -1.06 10.06
N GLY A 240 -9.90 -1.58 8.83
CA GLY A 240 -10.89 -2.61 8.52
C GLY A 240 -10.64 -3.93 9.26
N THR A 241 -9.41 -4.41 9.27
CA THR A 241 -9.03 -5.74 9.78
C THR A 241 -7.92 -5.63 10.82
N ALA A 242 -8.20 -4.99 11.97
CA ALA A 242 -7.20 -4.80 13.01
C ALA A 242 -6.62 -6.13 13.54
N VAL A 243 -5.29 -6.28 13.49
CA VAL A 243 -4.56 -7.44 14.02
C VAL A 243 -3.57 -7.00 15.10
N ARG A 244 -3.62 -7.65 16.27
CA ARG A 244 -2.69 -7.40 17.38
C ARG A 244 -1.27 -7.91 17.09
N GLY A 245 -0.30 -7.36 17.79
CA GLY A 245 1.10 -7.71 17.69
C GLY A 245 1.75 -7.17 16.42
N GLY A 246 1.38 -5.96 15.99
CA GLY A 246 2.03 -5.27 14.86
C GLY A 246 3.24 -4.44 15.32
N PRO A 247 3.98 -3.81 14.40
CA PRO A 247 5.06 -2.92 14.75
C PRO A 247 4.56 -1.72 15.56
N THR A 248 5.38 -1.34 16.52
CA THR A 248 5.16 -0.18 17.36
C THR A 248 5.40 1.12 16.57
N TYR A 249 4.97 2.25 17.14
CA TYR A 249 5.27 3.59 16.61
C TYR A 249 6.75 3.77 16.25
N ARG A 250 7.66 3.35 17.15
CA ARG A 250 9.10 3.52 16.98
C ARG A 250 9.68 2.66 15.86
N GLU A 251 9.15 1.46 15.69
CA GLU A 251 9.60 0.55 14.62
C GLU A 251 9.11 1.03 13.26
N ALA A 252 7.84 1.45 13.17
CA ALA A 252 7.31 2.05 11.95
C ALA A 252 8.09 3.32 11.57
N HIS A 253 8.33 4.23 12.51
CA HIS A 253 9.13 5.43 12.29
C HIS A 253 10.53 5.10 11.76
N LEU A 254 11.23 4.15 12.41
CA LEU A 254 12.55 3.72 11.95
C LEU A 254 12.52 3.12 10.54
N ALA A 255 11.50 2.30 10.23
CA ALA A 255 11.35 1.73 8.90
C ALA A 255 11.18 2.81 7.83
N LEU A 256 10.37 3.83 8.09
CA LEU A 256 10.14 4.94 7.16
C LEU A 256 11.37 5.86 7.02
N GLU A 257 12.09 6.14 8.10
CA GLU A 257 13.38 6.85 8.02
C GLU A 257 14.40 6.07 7.18
N MET A 258 14.48 4.75 7.35
CA MET A 258 15.40 3.92 6.55
C MET A 258 15.00 3.86 5.07
N ILE A 259 13.70 3.97 4.75
CA ILE A 259 13.23 4.12 3.36
C ILE A 259 13.66 5.47 2.80
N GLU A 260 13.52 6.55 3.56
CA GLU A 260 13.96 7.90 3.17
C GLU A 260 15.47 7.94 2.90
N ASP A 261 16.27 7.34 3.79
CA ASP A 261 17.73 7.25 3.69
C ASP A 261 18.20 6.60 2.36
N THR A 262 17.34 5.82 1.67
CA THR A 262 17.66 5.24 0.35
C THR A 262 17.64 6.27 -0.79
N GLY A 263 16.89 7.36 -0.65
CA GLY A 263 16.60 8.31 -1.73
C GLY A 263 15.83 7.73 -2.93
N ALA A 264 15.37 6.48 -2.84
CA ALA A 264 14.79 5.74 -3.98
C ALA A 264 13.26 5.75 -4.01
N LEU A 265 12.59 6.34 -3.01
CA LEU A 265 11.13 6.43 -2.95
C LEU A 265 10.60 7.11 -4.22
N GLY A 266 9.78 6.36 -4.96
CA GLY A 266 9.22 6.77 -6.24
C GLY A 266 7.71 6.95 -6.21
N SER A 267 7.01 6.25 -5.32
CA SER A 267 5.55 6.28 -5.15
C SER A 267 5.16 5.60 -3.84
N ILE A 268 4.05 6.00 -3.24
CA ILE A 268 3.53 5.38 -2.03
C ILE A 268 1.99 5.30 -2.05
N ASP A 269 1.46 4.20 -1.54
CA ASP A 269 0.04 4.04 -1.20
C ASP A 269 -0.13 4.02 0.30
N VAL A 270 -1.20 4.66 0.80
CA VAL A 270 -1.65 4.62 2.19
C VAL A 270 -3.10 4.18 2.18
N VAL A 271 -3.37 2.98 2.69
CA VAL A 271 -4.64 2.27 2.48
C VAL A 271 -5.22 1.71 3.80
N GLU A 272 -6.45 1.23 3.75
CA GLU A 272 -7.21 0.58 4.83
C GLU A 272 -7.50 1.44 6.09
N LEU A 273 -7.16 2.72 6.07
CA LEU A 273 -7.61 3.68 7.08
C LEU A 273 -9.14 3.74 7.09
N ASN A 274 -9.74 3.35 8.21
CA ASN A 274 -11.18 3.29 8.43
C ASN A 274 -11.60 4.16 9.62
N PRO A 275 -11.95 5.44 9.38
CA PRO A 275 -12.40 6.37 10.41
C PRO A 275 -13.61 5.91 11.22
N ALA A 276 -14.48 5.05 10.68
CA ALA A 276 -15.64 4.54 11.43
C ALA A 276 -15.25 3.57 12.56
N ARG A 277 -14.01 3.08 12.54
CA ARG A 277 -13.43 2.21 13.56
C ARG A 277 -12.34 2.90 14.39
N ASP A 278 -12.09 4.16 14.09
CA ASP A 278 -11.05 4.94 14.75
C ASP A 278 -11.56 5.63 16.01
N VAL A 279 -10.63 6.10 16.83
CA VAL A 279 -10.91 6.90 18.02
C VAL A 279 -10.42 8.31 17.76
N HIS A 280 -11.35 9.24 17.51
CA HIS A 280 -11.05 10.66 17.30
C HIS A 280 -9.96 10.92 16.24
N ASN A 281 -9.96 10.18 15.12
CA ASN A 281 -9.00 10.33 14.03
C ASN A 281 -7.52 10.03 14.40
N GLN A 282 -7.27 9.42 15.56
CA GLN A 282 -5.90 9.18 16.04
C GLN A 282 -5.06 8.35 15.06
N THR A 283 -5.68 7.43 14.31
CA THR A 283 -4.96 6.58 13.37
C THR A 283 -4.51 7.40 12.16
N ALA A 284 -5.36 8.32 11.68
CA ALA A 284 -5.02 9.22 10.59
C ALA A 284 -3.91 10.21 11.00
N GLU A 285 -4.00 10.79 12.21
CA GLU A 285 -2.96 11.66 12.77
C GLU A 285 -1.62 10.93 12.88
N LEU A 286 -1.64 9.71 13.42
CA LEU A 286 -0.47 8.85 13.52
C LEU A 286 0.16 8.57 12.14
N VAL A 287 -0.66 8.25 11.13
CA VAL A 287 -0.18 8.01 9.77
C VAL A 287 0.45 9.26 9.17
N VAL A 288 -0.12 10.44 9.40
CA VAL A 288 0.47 11.71 8.95
C VAL A 288 1.84 11.94 9.62
N GLU A 289 1.97 11.72 10.93
CA GLU A 289 3.27 11.81 11.63
C GLU A 289 4.32 10.85 11.07
N LEU A 290 3.91 9.62 10.75
CA LEU A 290 4.78 8.62 10.13
C LEU A 290 5.22 9.04 8.71
N LEU A 291 4.31 9.59 7.91
CA LEU A 291 4.64 10.13 6.58
C LEU A 291 5.60 11.30 6.67
N GLU A 292 5.52 12.15 7.69
CA GLU A 292 6.53 13.19 7.90
C GLU A 292 7.94 12.60 8.05
N SER A 293 8.05 11.45 8.72
CA SER A 293 9.31 10.71 8.92
C SER A 293 9.85 10.15 7.59
N LEU A 294 8.95 9.63 6.74
CA LEU A 294 9.27 9.15 5.39
C LEU A 294 9.83 10.24 4.47
N PHE A 295 9.53 11.51 4.77
CA PHE A 295 9.98 12.67 3.98
C PHE A 295 11.01 13.53 4.72
N GLY A 296 11.77 12.92 5.63
CA GLY A 296 13.00 13.52 6.16
C GLY A 296 12.81 14.38 7.41
N LYS A 297 11.65 14.33 8.08
CA LYS A 297 11.51 14.89 9.43
C LYS A 297 12.39 14.09 10.38
N SER A 298 13.56 14.62 10.69
CA SER A 298 14.43 14.05 11.73
C SER A 298 14.28 14.82 13.05
N THR A 299 14.33 14.08 14.16
CA THR A 299 14.30 14.69 15.51
C THR A 299 15.56 15.53 15.80
N LEU A 300 16.64 15.32 15.03
CA LEU A 300 17.89 16.06 15.10
C LEU A 300 18.33 16.46 13.69
N LEU A 301 18.88 17.67 13.51
CA LEU A 301 19.57 18.03 12.25
C LEU A 301 20.77 17.07 12.06
N ARG A 302 20.73 16.23 11.02
CA ARG A 302 21.86 15.38 10.62
C ARG A 302 22.82 16.15 9.72
#